data_AF-A0A1H7MF83-F1
#
_entry.id   AF-A0A1H7MF83-F1
#
_cell.length_a   1.000
_cell.length_b   1.000
_cell.length_c   1.000
_cell.angle_alpha   90.00
_cell.angle_beta   90.00
_cell.angle_gamma   90.00
#
_symmetry.space_group_name_H-M   'P 1'
#
loop_
_entity.id
_entity.type
_entity.pdbx_description
1 polymer ?
#
loop_
_entity_poly.entity_id
_entity_poly.type
_entity_poly.pdbx_seq_one_letter_code
_entity_poly.pdbx_strand_id
1 'polypeptide(L)'
;MNEKKYPMTYEEYEKRVIELFLEPGTYTATKKEKLEFIYDELLKNDPDFIRNQYNSDCKSYDNPEKYGIVDPEYIFSDERLDAIPVYNLELLF
;
A
#
# COMPACT_ATOMS: atom_id res chain seq x y z
N MET A 1 -12.13 12.17 -21.69
CA MET A 1 -11.16 11.71 -20.67
C MET A 1 -11.92 10.77 -19.78
N ASN A 2 -11.54 9.48 -19.68
CA ASN A 2 -12.12 8.65 -18.62
C ASN A 2 -11.56 9.20 -17.31
N GLU A 3 -12.40 9.85 -16.53
CA GLU A 3 -12.02 10.26 -15.17
C GLU A 3 -11.69 8.98 -14.39
N LYS A 4 -10.48 8.92 -13.81
CA LYS A 4 -10.10 7.82 -12.93
C LYS A 4 -11.03 7.89 -11.71
N LYS A 5 -11.68 6.76 -11.36
CA LYS A 5 -12.56 6.68 -10.18
C LYS A 5 -11.79 6.91 -8.88
N TYR A 6 -10.52 6.50 -8.83
CA TYR A 6 -9.66 6.61 -7.65
C TYR A 6 -8.42 7.46 -7.98
N PRO A 7 -7.76 8.04 -6.95
CA PRO A 7 -6.55 8.85 -7.12
C PRO A 7 -5.38 8.09 -7.77
N MET A 8 -5.35 6.76 -7.61
CA MET A 8 -4.35 5.88 -8.23
C MET A 8 -4.95 4.57 -8.72
N THR A 9 -4.40 4.04 -9.81
CA THR A 9 -4.67 2.66 -10.25
C THR A 9 -4.00 1.65 -9.32
N TYR A 10 -4.33 0.38 -9.45
CA TYR A 10 -3.65 -0.69 -8.71
C TYR A 10 -2.13 -0.68 -8.95
N GLU A 11 -1.70 -0.51 -10.20
CA GLU A 11 -0.27 -0.52 -10.56
C GLU A 11 0.47 0.69 -9.99
N GLU A 12 -0.18 1.86 -9.98
CA GLU A 12 0.36 3.07 -9.35
C GLU A 12 0.46 2.90 -7.83
N TYR A 13 -0.56 2.30 -7.21
CA TYR A 13 -0.61 1.98 -5.79
C TYR A 13 0.47 0.97 -5.37
N GLU A 14 0.54 -0.17 -6.05
CA GLU A 14 1.51 -1.23 -5.76
C GLU A 14 2.94 -0.69 -5.84
N LYS A 15 3.23 0.07 -6.92
CA LYS A 15 4.52 0.72 -7.08
C LYS A 15 4.80 1.68 -5.93
N ARG A 16 3.84 2.53 -5.54
CA ARG A 16 4.06 3.53 -4.49
C ARG A 16 4.28 2.90 -3.11
N VAL A 17 3.49 1.88 -2.76
CA VAL A 17 3.64 1.13 -1.50
C VAL A 17 5.02 0.46 -1.43
N ILE A 18 5.48 -0.16 -2.53
CA ILE A 18 6.81 -0.76 -2.58
C ILE A 18 7.90 0.32 -2.47
N GLU A 19 7.76 1.46 -3.17
CA GLU A 19 8.71 2.56 -3.06
C GLU A 19 8.85 3.06 -1.63
N LEU A 20 7.73 3.31 -0.94
CA LEU A 20 7.69 3.74 0.46
C LEU A 20 8.31 2.68 1.39
N PHE A 21 7.96 1.40 1.20
CA PHE A 21 8.58 0.32 1.97
C PHE A 21 10.10 0.24 1.77
N LEU A 22 10.62 0.58 0.59
CA LEU A 22 12.05 0.61 0.30
C LEU A 22 12.75 1.89 0.78
N GLU A 23 12.00 2.89 1.25
CA GLU A 23 12.60 4.08 1.85
C GLU A 23 13.41 3.68 3.11
N PRO A 24 14.54 4.36 3.35
CA PRO A 24 15.37 4.09 4.52
C PRO A 24 14.63 4.55 5.78
N GLY A 25 13.92 3.61 6.41
CA GLY A 25 13.27 3.79 7.71
C GLY A 25 14.16 3.44 8.90
N THR A 26 13.53 3.16 10.04
CA THR A 26 14.16 2.82 11.33
C THR A 26 14.86 1.45 11.35
N TYR A 27 14.59 0.58 10.37
CA TYR A 27 15.11 -0.79 10.32
C TYR A 27 16.42 -0.90 9.56
N THR A 28 17.31 -1.75 10.07
CA THR A 28 18.67 -2.01 9.56
C THR A 28 18.73 -2.75 8.22
N ALA A 29 17.58 -3.15 7.67
CA ALA A 29 17.51 -3.96 6.47
C ALA A 29 17.89 -3.16 5.22
N THR A 30 18.65 -3.82 4.35
CA THR A 30 19.03 -3.30 3.05
C THR A 30 17.83 -3.32 2.10
N LYS A 31 17.85 -2.44 1.10
CA LYS A 31 16.86 -2.47 -0.01
C LYS A 31 16.78 -3.84 -0.68
N LYS A 32 17.90 -4.56 -0.74
CA LYS A 32 17.95 -5.89 -1.34
C LYS A 32 17.14 -6.89 -0.52
N GLU A 33 17.33 -6.94 0.79
CA GLU A 33 16.58 -7.85 1.68
C GLU A 33 15.07 -7.56 1.63
N LYS A 34 14.69 -6.28 1.60
CA LYS A 34 13.28 -5.88 1.45
C LYS A 34 12.66 -6.32 0.12
N LEU A 35 13.42 -6.23 -0.99
CA LEU A 35 12.98 -6.71 -2.30
C LEU A 35 12.87 -8.24 -2.35
N GLU A 36 13.84 -8.95 -1.79
CA GLU A 36 13.81 -10.42 -1.67
C GLU A 36 12.59 -10.86 -0.84
N PHE A 37 12.31 -10.20 0.29
CA PHE A 37 11.10 -10.45 1.06
C PHE A 37 9.83 -10.27 0.23
N ILE A 38 9.65 -9.12 -0.45
CA ILE A 38 8.44 -8.86 -1.24
C ILE A 38 8.27 -9.92 -2.33
N TYR A 39 9.27 -10.12 -3.18
CA TYR A 39 9.12 -10.89 -4.41
C TYR A 39 9.41 -12.37 -4.25
N ASP A 40 10.32 -12.74 -3.36
CA ASP A 40 10.76 -14.12 -3.19
C ASP A 40 10.06 -14.85 -2.04
N GLU A 41 9.44 -14.13 -1.11
CA GLU A 41 8.74 -14.72 0.04
C GLU A 41 7.25 -14.37 0.05
N LEU A 42 6.91 -13.09 0.20
CA LEU A 42 5.54 -12.64 0.39
C LEU A 42 4.67 -12.93 -0.84
N LEU A 43 4.99 -12.36 -1.99
CA LEU A 43 4.14 -12.47 -3.19
C LEU A 43 4.18 -13.86 -3.84
N LYS A 44 5.16 -14.71 -3.49
CA LYS A 44 5.11 -16.14 -3.88
C LYS A 44 4.07 -16.91 -3.07
N ASN A 45 3.89 -16.55 -1.79
CA ASN A 45 2.97 -17.25 -0.90
C ASN A 45 1.57 -16.62 -0.92
N ASP A 46 1.48 -15.31 -1.05
CA ASP A 46 0.25 -14.52 -1.14
C ASP A 46 0.37 -13.45 -2.25
N PRO A 47 0.14 -13.82 -3.52
CA PRO A 47 0.28 -12.90 -4.66
C PRO A 47 -0.74 -11.76 -4.65
N ASP A 48 -1.84 -11.90 -3.89
CA ASP A 48 -2.91 -10.91 -3.81
C ASP A 48 -2.76 -10.00 -2.59
N PHE A 49 -1.71 -10.14 -1.78
CA PHE A 49 -1.53 -9.37 -0.55
C PHE A 49 -1.70 -7.86 -0.77
N ILE A 50 -0.90 -7.26 -1.67
CA ILE A 50 -0.95 -5.81 -1.95
C ILE A 50 -2.28 -5.44 -2.64
N ARG A 51 -2.81 -6.31 -3.51
CA ARG A 51 -4.12 -6.12 -4.17
C ARG A 51 -5.27 -6.07 -3.17
N ASN A 52 -5.23 -6.90 -2.14
CA ASN A 52 -6.23 -6.92 -1.08
C ASN A 52 -6.20 -5.63 -0.25
N GLN A 53 -5.01 -5.07 -0.02
CA GLN A 53 -4.87 -3.75 0.59
C GLN A 53 -5.48 -2.64 -0.29
N TYR A 54 -5.14 -2.62 -1.59
CA TYR A 54 -5.74 -1.69 -2.55
C TYR A 54 -7.27 -1.77 -2.56
N ASN A 55 -7.84 -2.99 -2.60
CA ASN A 55 -9.28 -3.19 -2.58
C ASN A 55 -9.93 -2.68 -1.28
N SER A 56 -9.25 -2.82 -0.14
CA SER A 56 -9.71 -2.30 1.16
C SER A 56 -9.73 -0.77 1.17
N ASP A 57 -8.71 -0.14 0.59
CA ASP A 57 -8.59 1.31 0.48
C ASP A 57 -9.63 1.88 -0.49
N CYS A 58 -9.84 1.26 -1.65
CA CYS A 58 -10.94 1.58 -2.54
C CYS A 58 -12.31 1.48 -1.85
N LYS A 59 -12.53 0.45 -1.03
CA LYS A 59 -13.78 0.30 -0.26
C LYS A 59 -13.96 1.40 0.77
N SER A 60 -12.87 1.82 1.41
CA SER A 60 -12.87 2.93 2.37
C SER A 60 -13.14 4.26 1.67
N TYR A 61 -12.57 4.46 0.49
CA TYR A 61 -12.79 5.61 -0.38
C TYR A 61 -14.24 5.70 -0.87
N ASP A 62 -14.83 4.56 -1.23
CA ASP A 62 -16.24 4.48 -1.67
C ASP A 62 -17.24 4.70 -0.52
N ASN A 63 -16.82 4.55 0.75
CA ASN A 63 -17.71 4.58 1.91
C ASN A 63 -17.12 5.40 3.08
N PRO A 64 -16.71 6.66 2.88
CA PRO A 64 -15.92 7.40 3.86
C PRO A 64 -16.64 7.60 5.19
N GLU A 65 -17.95 7.86 5.18
CA GLU A 65 -18.76 8.01 6.39
C GLU A 65 -18.77 6.76 7.28
N LYS A 66 -18.79 5.56 6.66
CA LYS A 66 -18.79 4.29 7.37
C LYS A 66 -17.50 4.08 8.17
N TYR A 67 -16.40 4.64 7.67
CA TYR A 67 -15.06 4.48 8.22
C TYR A 67 -14.59 5.74 8.97
N GLY A 68 -15.46 6.74 9.15
CA GLY A 68 -15.12 7.99 9.81
C GLY A 68 -14.05 8.80 9.08
N ILE A 69 -13.96 8.65 7.76
CA ILE A 69 -12.97 9.32 6.91
C ILE A 69 -13.54 10.66 6.45
N VAL A 70 -12.84 11.75 6.79
CA VAL A 70 -13.25 13.12 6.45
C VAL A 70 -12.85 13.47 5.02
N ASP A 71 -11.67 13.03 4.58
CA ASP A 71 -11.17 13.23 3.23
C ASP A 71 -10.79 11.87 2.61
N PRO A 72 -11.58 11.37 1.64
CA PRO A 72 -11.27 10.12 0.94
C PRO A 72 -9.91 10.15 0.23
N GLU A 73 -9.45 11.30 -0.26
CA GLU A 73 -8.17 11.43 -0.96
C GLU A 73 -7.00 11.09 -0.04
N TYR A 74 -7.13 11.37 1.27
CA TYR A 74 -6.12 11.03 2.27
C TYR A 74 -5.78 9.53 2.27
N ILE A 75 -6.73 8.64 1.92
CA ILE A 75 -6.52 7.19 1.85
C ILE A 75 -5.35 6.83 0.92
N PHE A 76 -5.18 7.60 -0.15
CA PHE A 76 -4.16 7.38 -1.17
C PHE A 76 -2.96 8.32 -1.04
N SER A 77 -2.88 9.08 0.06
CA SER A 77 -1.72 9.91 0.37
C SER A 77 -0.55 9.06 0.87
N ASP A 78 0.68 9.50 0.62
CA ASP A 78 1.88 8.80 1.11
C ASP A 78 1.86 8.57 2.63
N GLU A 79 1.37 9.55 3.39
CA GLU A 79 1.22 9.43 4.86
C GLU A 79 0.34 8.24 5.24
N ARG A 80 -0.76 8.03 4.51
CA ARG A 80 -1.69 6.96 4.79
C ARG A 80 -1.23 5.61 4.24
N LEU A 81 -0.58 5.62 3.08
CA LEU A 81 0.07 4.44 2.50
C LEU A 81 1.19 3.93 3.41
N ASP A 82 1.95 4.85 4.03
CA ASP A 82 2.98 4.51 5.02
C ASP A 82 2.36 3.91 6.29
N ALA A 83 1.33 4.56 6.83
CA ALA A 83 0.71 4.18 8.10
C ALA A 83 -0.05 2.84 8.08
N ILE A 84 -0.51 2.35 6.92
CA ILE A 84 -1.27 1.09 6.83
C ILE A 84 -0.62 0.11 5.84
N PRO A 85 -0.62 0.36 4.51
CA PRO A 85 -0.04 -0.58 3.56
C PRO A 85 1.41 -0.97 3.80
N VAL A 86 2.26 0.02 4.06
CA VAL A 86 3.69 -0.18 4.33
C VAL A 86 3.88 -0.78 5.72
N TYR A 87 3.20 -0.25 6.74
CA TYR A 87 3.23 -0.82 8.08
C TYR A 87 2.86 -2.31 8.11
N ASN A 88 1.86 -2.74 7.33
CA ASN A 88 1.50 -4.15 7.20
C ASN A 88 2.61 -4.99 6.56
N LEU A 89 3.37 -4.43 5.59
CA LEU A 89 4.56 -5.08 5.05
C LEU A 89 5.68 -5.17 6.11
N GLU A 90 5.89 -4.11 6.89
CA GLU A 90 6.87 -4.09 7.97
C GLU A 90 6.57 -5.09 9.09
N LEU A 91 5.30 -5.38 9.38
CA LEU A 91 4.92 -6.40 10.34
C LEU A 91 5.20 -7.83 9.87
N LEU A 92 5.30 -8.04 8.57
CA LEU A 92 5.55 -9.36 7.96
C LEU A 92 7.02 -9.59 7.62
N PHE A 93 7.81 -8.52 7.54
CA PHE A 93 9.25 -8.53 7.27
C PHE A 93 10.06 -8.83 8.54
#